data_AF-A0A3N5SNW5-F1
#
_entry.id   AF-A0A3N5SNW5-F1
#
_cell.length_a   1.000
_cell.length_b   1.000
_cell.length_c   1.000
_cell.angle_alpha   90.00
_cell.angle_beta   90.00
_cell.angle_gamma   90.00
#
_symmetry.space_group_name_H-M   'P 1'
#
loop_
_entity.id
_entity.type
_entity.pdbx_description
1 polymer ?
#
loop_
_entity_poly.entity_id
_entity_poly.type
_entity_poly.pdbx_seq_one_letter_code
_entity_poly.pdbx_strand_id
1 'polypeptide(L)'
;MSKTLTAGFALIAGLVMVAVGYVILRPPGALLSNARFDKTQISPNADGVDDITTVYYSLSRPAQVSIYLENPAGDRYYFRQNERRTTGDFSVYFSGIVDGYMLPGEAITGAIERRLVPDDRYTWVIEAVRDGDTERAAGTLEIAGGDIALPTMATFDINPTVFTPNQDGIRDRTNINIYLEKPADLNVYLEGSDTQRYYLIEREGG
;
A
#
# COMPACT_ATOMS: atom_id res chain seq x y z
N MET A 1 -37.41 -62.87 -6.22
CA MET A 1 -36.71 -61.57 -6.34
C MET A 1 -35.22 -61.85 -6.11
N SER A 2 -34.40 -61.75 -7.16
CA SER A 2 -33.07 -62.35 -7.21
C SER A 2 -32.03 -61.55 -6.41
N LYS A 3 -31.15 -62.26 -5.69
CA LYS A 3 -30.02 -61.69 -4.92
C LYS A 3 -29.13 -60.75 -5.75
N THR A 4 -29.15 -60.90 -7.08
CA THR A 4 -28.45 -60.03 -8.04
C THR A 4 -29.03 -58.62 -8.13
N LEU A 5 -30.34 -58.45 -7.96
CA LEU A 5 -30.99 -57.13 -7.99
C LEU A 5 -30.64 -56.32 -6.74
N THR A 6 -30.59 -56.99 -5.58
CA THR A 6 -30.21 -56.39 -4.29
C THR A 6 -28.73 -55.99 -4.25
N ALA A 7 -27.86 -56.82 -4.83
CA ALA A 7 -26.42 -56.53 -4.92
C ALA A 7 -26.14 -55.31 -5.82
N GLY A 8 -26.84 -55.19 -6.96
CA GLY A 8 -26.72 -54.03 -7.84
C GLY A 8 -27.17 -52.72 -7.17
N PHE A 9 -28.25 -52.77 -6.40
CA PHE A 9 -28.77 -51.59 -5.70
C PHE A 9 -27.83 -51.11 -4.59
N ALA A 10 -27.24 -52.04 -3.83
CA ALA A 10 -26.26 -51.72 -2.78
C ALA A 10 -24.99 -51.05 -3.36
N LEU A 11 -24.55 -51.48 -4.54
CA LEU A 11 -23.35 -50.95 -5.19
C LEU A 11 -23.56 -49.53 -5.73
N ILE A 12 -24.73 -49.26 -6.31
CA ILE A 12 -25.14 -47.92 -6.76
C ILE A 12 -25.27 -46.97 -5.56
N ALA A 13 -25.91 -47.42 -4.47
CA ALA A 13 -26.04 -46.62 -3.25
C ALA A 13 -24.68 -46.26 -2.65
N GLY A 14 -23.72 -47.20 -2.65
CA GLY A 14 -22.34 -46.93 -2.21
C GLY A 14 -21.64 -45.88 -3.07
N LEU A 15 -21.74 -45.98 -4.40
CA LEU A 15 -21.14 -45.00 -5.32
C LEU A 15 -21.73 -43.60 -5.16
N VAL A 16 -23.04 -43.49 -4.99
CA VAL A 16 -23.71 -42.20 -4.74
C VAL A 16 -23.24 -41.61 -3.41
N MET A 17 -23.09 -42.42 -2.37
CA MET A 17 -22.64 -41.96 -1.05
C MET A 17 -21.18 -41.46 -1.09
N VAL A 18 -20.30 -42.14 -1.85
CA VAL A 18 -18.92 -41.68 -2.09
C VAL A 18 -18.91 -40.39 -2.91
N ALA A 19 -19.73 -40.27 -3.95
CA ALA A 19 -19.82 -39.06 -4.76
C ALA A 19 -20.36 -37.86 -3.97
N VAL A 20 -21.40 -38.06 -3.16
CA VAL A 20 -21.97 -37.04 -2.28
C VAL A 20 -20.97 -36.65 -1.19
N GLY A 21 -20.31 -37.64 -0.58
CA GLY A 21 -19.21 -37.40 0.37
C GLY A 21 -18.10 -36.57 -0.27
N TYR A 22 -17.69 -36.89 -1.49
CA TYR A 22 -16.67 -36.16 -2.23
C TYR A 22 -17.09 -34.72 -2.55
N VAL A 23 -18.35 -34.47 -2.89
CA VAL A 23 -18.85 -33.11 -3.16
C VAL A 23 -18.97 -32.27 -1.88
N ILE A 24 -19.42 -32.88 -0.78
CA ILE A 24 -19.56 -32.20 0.53
C ILE A 24 -18.18 -31.92 1.16
N LEU A 25 -17.20 -32.79 0.94
CA LEU A 25 -15.84 -32.68 1.51
C LEU A 25 -14.87 -31.91 0.62
N ARG A 26 -15.30 -31.27 -0.49
CA ARG A 26 -14.38 -30.44 -1.28
C ARG A 26 -13.90 -29.27 -0.41
N PRO A 27 -12.59 -29.14 -0.16
CA PRO A 27 -12.08 -27.98 0.53
C PRO A 27 -12.49 -26.73 -0.26
N PRO A 28 -12.92 -25.66 0.42
CA PRO A 28 -13.18 -24.39 -0.27
C PRO A 28 -11.93 -24.02 -1.05
N GLY A 29 -12.08 -23.71 -2.35
CA GLY A 29 -10.93 -23.39 -3.21
C GLY A 29 -10.11 -22.24 -2.63
N ALA A 30 -8.82 -22.19 -2.99
CA ALA A 30 -7.85 -21.20 -2.48
C ALA A 30 -8.46 -19.79 -2.39
N LEU A 31 -8.30 -19.14 -1.23
CA LEU A 31 -8.73 -17.77 -1.00
C LEU A 31 -7.94 -16.80 -1.89
N LEU A 32 -6.64 -17.04 -1.99
CA LEU A 32 -5.66 -16.26 -2.76
C LEU A 32 -5.04 -17.12 -3.86
N SER A 33 -4.99 -16.59 -5.08
CA SER A 33 -4.30 -17.26 -6.20
C SER A 33 -3.68 -16.25 -7.15
N ASN A 34 -2.84 -16.72 -8.08
CA ASN A 34 -2.13 -15.87 -9.07
C ASN A 34 -1.35 -14.70 -8.45
N ALA A 35 -0.97 -14.82 -7.18
CA ALA A 35 -0.28 -13.79 -6.43
C ALA A 35 1.19 -13.72 -6.86
N ARG A 36 1.58 -12.62 -7.52
CA ARG A 36 2.93 -12.43 -8.05
C ARG A 36 3.25 -10.96 -8.32
N PHE A 37 4.54 -10.66 -8.32
CA PHE A 37 5.10 -9.45 -8.93
C PHE A 37 5.59 -9.85 -10.34
N ASP A 38 5.41 -9.00 -11.35
CA ASP A 38 5.88 -9.31 -12.72
C ASP A 38 7.39 -9.15 -12.91
N LYS A 39 8.04 -8.36 -12.06
CA LYS A 39 9.49 -8.19 -12.01
C LYS A 39 10.02 -8.67 -10.67
N THR A 40 11.27 -9.13 -10.70
CA THR A 40 12.06 -9.48 -9.52
C THR A 40 13.04 -8.38 -9.12
N GLN A 41 13.11 -7.30 -9.91
CA GLN A 41 13.95 -6.13 -9.63
C GLN A 41 13.26 -4.86 -10.15
N ILE A 42 13.38 -3.76 -9.40
CA ILE A 42 13.05 -2.40 -9.84
C ILE A 42 14.13 -1.41 -9.40
N SER A 43 14.25 -0.30 -10.13
CA SER A 43 15.11 0.84 -9.81
C SER A 43 14.31 2.13 -9.77
N PRO A 44 13.66 2.46 -8.64
CA PRO A 44 12.70 3.56 -8.55
C PRO A 44 13.40 4.92 -8.43
N ASN A 45 14.06 5.35 -9.50
CA ASN A 45 14.81 6.60 -9.62
C ASN A 45 14.15 7.62 -10.55
N ALA A 46 12.99 7.27 -11.12
CA ALA A 46 12.20 8.04 -12.06
C ALA A 46 12.91 8.38 -13.39
N ASP A 47 13.84 7.54 -13.84
CA ASP A 47 14.50 7.69 -15.15
C ASP A 47 13.71 7.09 -16.32
N GLY A 48 12.59 6.43 -16.03
CA GLY A 48 11.70 5.77 -16.99
C GLY A 48 12.08 4.30 -17.27
N VAL A 49 13.13 3.78 -16.65
CA VAL A 49 13.64 2.43 -16.83
C VAL A 49 13.51 1.67 -15.51
N ASP A 50 12.77 0.57 -15.55
CA ASP A 50 12.61 -0.34 -14.41
C ASP A 50 12.13 0.28 -13.10
N ASP A 51 11.51 1.46 -13.14
CA ASP A 51 10.96 2.16 -11.97
C ASP A 51 9.82 1.44 -11.25
N ILE A 52 9.06 0.62 -12.00
CA ILE A 52 7.82 0.01 -11.54
C ILE A 52 7.73 -1.48 -11.88
N THR A 53 6.98 -2.19 -11.05
CA THR A 53 6.51 -3.56 -11.25
C THR A 53 5.00 -3.61 -11.05
N THR A 54 4.32 -4.58 -11.65
CA THR A 54 2.90 -4.83 -11.46
C THR A 54 2.70 -5.99 -10.51
N VAL A 55 1.90 -5.77 -9.48
CA VAL A 55 1.44 -6.79 -8.53
C VAL A 55 0.12 -7.35 -9.02
N TYR A 56 0.04 -8.67 -9.18
CA TYR A 56 -1.17 -9.41 -9.54
C TYR A 56 -1.61 -10.29 -8.39
N TYR A 57 -2.92 -10.44 -8.19
CA TYR A 57 -3.52 -11.46 -7.33
C TYR A 57 -5.01 -11.64 -7.64
N SER A 58 -5.54 -12.82 -7.32
CA SER A 58 -6.95 -13.19 -7.51
C SER A 58 -7.56 -13.62 -6.18
N LEU A 59 -8.77 -13.16 -5.88
CA LEU A 59 -9.52 -13.53 -4.68
C LEU A 59 -10.79 -14.31 -5.05
N SER A 60 -10.91 -15.52 -4.53
CA SER A 60 -12.12 -16.33 -4.73
C SER A 60 -13.32 -15.83 -3.91
N ARG A 61 -13.07 -15.01 -2.89
CA ARG A 61 -14.05 -14.51 -1.93
C ARG A 61 -13.61 -13.14 -1.38
N PRO A 62 -14.53 -12.25 -0.95
CA PRO A 62 -14.16 -11.00 -0.27
C PRO A 62 -13.26 -11.25 0.95
N ALA A 63 -12.20 -10.47 1.10
CA ALA A 63 -11.18 -10.60 2.13
C ALA A 63 -10.52 -9.25 2.46
N GLN A 64 -9.79 -9.19 3.57
CA GLN A 64 -8.82 -8.12 3.85
C GLN A 64 -7.48 -8.52 3.22
N VAL A 65 -6.87 -7.61 2.47
CA VAL A 65 -5.60 -7.85 1.78
C VAL A 65 -4.52 -6.93 2.32
N SER A 66 -3.39 -7.51 2.70
CA SER A 66 -2.16 -6.80 3.00
C SER A 66 -1.11 -7.16 1.96
N ILE A 67 -0.39 -6.14 1.47
CA ILE A 67 0.76 -6.31 0.56
C ILE A 67 1.92 -5.59 1.22
N TYR A 68 2.98 -6.31 1.57
CA TYR A 68 4.13 -5.75 2.27
C TYR A 68 5.43 -6.38 1.82
N LEU A 69 6.53 -5.66 2.06
CA LEU A 69 7.89 -6.10 1.85
C LEU A 69 8.54 -6.34 3.20
N GLU A 70 9.24 -7.46 3.35
CA GLU A 70 10.05 -7.80 4.53
C GLU A 70 11.53 -7.80 4.13
N ASN A 71 12.34 -6.98 4.81
CA ASN A 71 13.79 -6.94 4.57
C ASN A 71 14.52 -8.10 5.31
N PRO A 72 15.82 -8.33 5.06
CA PRO A 72 16.58 -9.37 5.78
C PRO A 72 16.70 -9.13 7.30
N ALA A 73 16.49 -7.90 7.77
CA ALA A 73 16.46 -7.57 9.20
C ALA A 73 15.10 -7.91 9.88
N GLY A 74 14.07 -8.22 9.09
CA GLY A 74 12.72 -8.53 9.55
C GLY A 74 11.77 -7.31 9.63
N ASP A 75 12.21 -6.13 9.19
CA ASP A 75 11.36 -4.94 9.11
C ASP A 75 10.32 -5.10 8.00
N ARG A 76 9.10 -4.67 8.28
CA ARG A 76 7.98 -4.74 7.33
C ARG A 76 7.56 -3.36 6.84
N TYR A 77 7.48 -3.24 5.51
CA TYR A 77 7.06 -2.04 4.80
C TYR A 77 5.75 -2.32 4.07
N TYR A 78 4.66 -1.68 4.49
CA TYR A 78 3.33 -1.95 3.94
C TYR A 78 3.04 -1.09 2.72
N PHE A 79 2.80 -1.71 1.58
CA PHE A 79 2.23 -1.03 0.41
C PHE A 79 0.70 -0.92 0.54
N ARG A 80 0.08 -1.93 1.15
CA ARG A 80 -1.33 -1.97 1.52
C ARG A 80 -1.49 -2.71 2.82
N GLN A 81 -2.30 -2.20 3.73
CA GLN A 81 -2.53 -2.83 5.03
C GLN A 81 -4.03 -3.00 5.28
N ASN A 82 -4.48 -4.25 5.43
CA ASN A 82 -5.86 -4.61 5.78
C ASN A 82 -6.93 -4.02 4.82
N GLU A 83 -6.59 -3.89 3.54
CA GLU A 83 -7.47 -3.30 2.54
C GLU A 83 -8.61 -4.25 2.17
N ARG A 84 -9.86 -3.81 2.31
CA ARG A 84 -11.01 -4.65 1.96
C ARG A 84 -11.12 -4.79 0.44
N ARG A 85 -11.18 -6.03 -0.03
CA ARG A 85 -11.32 -6.37 -1.45
C ARG A 85 -12.51 -7.28 -1.68
N THR A 86 -13.18 -7.08 -2.81
CA THR A 86 -14.20 -8.01 -3.30
C THR A 86 -13.55 -9.23 -3.95
N THR A 87 -14.36 -10.21 -4.33
CA THR A 87 -13.90 -11.28 -5.22
C THR A 87 -13.49 -10.71 -6.59
N GLY A 88 -12.52 -11.36 -7.24
CA GLY A 88 -12.07 -11.02 -8.59
C GLY A 88 -10.55 -10.99 -8.73
N ASP A 89 -10.11 -10.54 -9.91
CA ASP A 89 -8.71 -10.37 -10.26
C ASP A 89 -8.28 -8.91 -10.04
N PHE A 90 -7.07 -8.73 -9.53
CA PHE A 90 -6.50 -7.43 -9.21
C PHE A 90 -5.12 -7.29 -9.83
N SER A 91 -4.85 -6.10 -10.35
CA SER A 91 -3.53 -5.64 -10.78
C SER A 91 -3.29 -4.23 -10.26
N VAL A 92 -2.09 -3.95 -9.73
CA VAL A 92 -1.70 -2.63 -9.28
C VAL A 92 -0.22 -2.38 -9.56
N TYR A 93 0.12 -1.17 -10.00
CA TYR A 93 1.51 -0.74 -10.11
C TYR A 93 2.13 -0.47 -8.75
N PHE A 94 3.36 -0.90 -8.59
CA PHE A 94 4.18 -0.70 -7.40
C PHE A 94 5.51 -0.06 -7.82
N SER A 95 5.83 1.08 -7.21
CA SER A 95 7.01 1.90 -7.50
C SER A 95 8.01 1.94 -6.34
N GLY A 96 7.92 0.99 -5.39
CA GLY A 96 8.70 1.04 -4.15
C GLY A 96 8.12 1.93 -3.04
N ILE A 97 7.08 2.73 -3.33
CA ILE A 97 6.44 3.61 -2.34
C ILE A 97 5.52 2.80 -1.43
N VAL A 98 5.71 2.95 -0.13
CA VAL A 98 4.97 2.29 0.96
C VAL A 98 4.43 3.32 1.95
N ASP A 99 3.70 2.86 2.96
CA ASP A 99 3.34 3.65 4.13
C ASP A 99 4.58 4.26 4.79
N GLY A 100 4.42 5.44 5.37
CA GLY A 100 5.53 6.18 5.94
C GLY A 100 6.17 5.49 7.15
N TYR A 101 7.49 5.67 7.26
CA TYR A 101 8.30 5.15 8.35
C TYR A 101 9.49 6.09 8.59
N MET A 102 10.07 6.02 9.79
CA MET A 102 11.31 6.73 10.14
C MET A 102 12.50 5.77 10.08
N LEU A 103 13.61 6.23 9.49
CA LEU A 103 14.89 5.52 9.61
C LEU A 103 15.53 5.84 10.96
N PRO A 104 16.40 4.94 11.47
CA PRO A 104 17.17 5.21 12.69
C PRO A 104 17.95 6.52 12.58
N GLY A 105 17.75 7.42 13.55
CA GLY A 105 18.46 8.69 13.63
C GLY A 105 17.84 9.85 12.85
N GLU A 106 16.73 9.64 12.13
CA GLU A 106 16.01 10.74 11.49
C GLU A 106 15.22 11.57 12.49
N ALA A 107 15.27 12.89 12.31
CA ALA A 107 14.45 13.86 13.03
C ALA A 107 13.63 14.67 12.01
N ILE A 108 12.40 14.20 11.74
CA ILE A 108 11.50 14.82 10.77
C ILE A 108 10.41 15.59 11.51
N THR A 109 10.15 16.83 11.08
CA THR A 109 9.02 17.61 11.56
C THR A 109 7.76 17.23 10.76
N GLY A 110 6.76 16.68 11.43
CA GLY A 110 5.48 16.29 10.83
C GLY A 110 5.31 14.77 10.70
N ALA A 111 4.28 14.37 9.96
CA ALA A 111 3.99 12.96 9.68
C ALA A 111 4.51 12.59 8.28
N ILE A 112 5.20 11.45 8.20
CA ILE A 112 5.54 10.83 6.92
C ILE A 112 4.35 9.95 6.57
N GLU A 113 3.57 10.34 5.56
CA GLU A 113 2.42 9.56 5.10
C GLU A 113 2.86 8.38 4.25
N ARG A 114 3.83 8.62 3.36
CA ARG A 114 4.39 7.62 2.46
C ARG A 114 5.86 7.88 2.21
N ARG A 115 6.59 6.82 1.91
CA ARG A 115 8.03 6.90 1.61
C ARG A 115 8.45 5.77 0.68
N LEU A 116 9.49 6.01 -0.10
CA LEU A 116 10.19 4.99 -0.86
C LEU A 116 10.96 4.06 0.08
N VAL A 117 10.79 2.74 -0.05
CA VAL A 117 11.59 1.78 0.74
C VAL A 117 13.09 1.90 0.45
N PRO A 118 13.97 1.53 1.39
CA PRO A 118 15.41 1.49 1.16
C PRO A 118 15.81 0.53 0.03
N ASP A 119 17.02 0.71 -0.47
CA ASP A 119 17.64 -0.29 -1.34
C ASP A 119 17.93 -1.56 -0.53
N ASP A 120 17.34 -2.69 -0.95
CA ASP A 120 17.55 -4.01 -0.34
C ASP A 120 16.98 -5.15 -1.21
N ARG A 121 17.23 -6.39 -0.80
CA ARG A 121 16.54 -7.59 -1.29
C ARG A 121 15.41 -7.95 -0.33
N TYR A 122 14.19 -7.76 -0.79
CA TYR A 122 12.98 -8.01 -0.02
C TYR A 122 12.37 -9.37 -0.31
N THR A 123 11.69 -9.92 0.70
CA THR A 123 10.61 -10.88 0.51
C THR A 123 9.30 -10.11 0.43
N TRP A 124 8.63 -10.09 -0.72
CA TRP A 124 7.28 -9.56 -0.79
C TRP A 124 6.28 -10.60 -0.30
N VAL A 125 5.21 -10.15 0.36
CA VAL A 125 4.11 -10.98 0.83
C VAL A 125 2.78 -10.35 0.40
N ILE A 126 1.92 -11.17 -0.18
CA ILE A 126 0.50 -10.86 -0.38
C ILE A 126 -0.27 -11.78 0.56
N GLU A 127 -0.96 -11.19 1.53
CA GLU A 127 -1.75 -11.88 2.53
C GLU A 127 -3.23 -11.56 2.32
N ALA A 128 -4.07 -12.59 2.32
CA ALA A 128 -5.52 -12.47 2.32
C ALA A 128 -6.10 -13.10 3.59
N VAL A 129 -6.89 -12.31 4.34
CA VAL A 129 -7.52 -12.74 5.59
C VAL A 129 -9.04 -12.65 5.47
N ARG A 130 -9.73 -13.74 5.82
CA ARG A 130 -11.19 -13.80 5.87
C ARG A 130 -11.67 -14.73 6.98
N ASP A 131 -12.51 -14.23 7.89
CA ASP A 131 -13.21 -15.05 8.90
C ASP A 131 -12.25 -15.97 9.71
N GLY A 132 -11.01 -15.53 9.94
CA GLY A 132 -9.96 -16.31 10.61
C GLY A 132 -9.11 -17.20 9.71
N ASP A 133 -9.51 -17.41 8.45
CA ASP A 133 -8.70 -18.04 7.41
C ASP A 133 -7.66 -17.03 6.88
N THR A 134 -6.42 -17.48 6.72
CA THR A 134 -5.30 -16.66 6.24
C THR A 134 -4.54 -17.44 5.18
N GLU A 135 -4.45 -16.88 3.98
CA GLU A 135 -3.62 -17.41 2.90
C GLU A 135 -2.57 -16.38 2.50
N ARG A 136 -1.36 -16.87 2.21
CA ARG A 136 -0.21 -16.03 1.89
C ARG A 136 0.49 -16.56 0.65
N ALA A 137 0.94 -15.65 -0.17
CA ALA A 137 1.91 -15.90 -1.22
C ALA A 137 3.11 -14.97 -1.02
N ALA A 138 4.30 -15.45 -1.40
CA ALA A 138 5.53 -14.71 -1.25
C ALA A 138 6.48 -14.95 -2.42
N GLY A 139 7.42 -14.04 -2.59
CA GLY A 139 8.52 -14.14 -3.54
C GLY A 139 9.57 -13.06 -3.25
N THR A 140 10.51 -12.89 -4.16
CA THR A 140 11.61 -11.94 -3.98
C THR A 140 11.45 -10.72 -4.87
N LEU A 141 11.90 -9.57 -4.36
CA LEU A 141 12.03 -8.31 -5.11
C LEU A 141 13.31 -7.62 -4.67
N GLU A 142 14.17 -7.30 -5.61
CA GLU A 142 15.33 -6.43 -5.41
C GLU A 142 14.94 -4.99 -5.73
N ILE A 143 15.25 -4.08 -4.83
CA ILE A 143 15.06 -2.64 -5.02
C ILE A 143 16.43 -2.01 -4.88
N ALA A 144 16.86 -1.26 -5.90
CA ALA A 144 18.18 -0.65 -5.93
C ALA A 144 18.15 0.68 -6.68
N GLY A 145 18.96 1.66 -6.26
CA GLY A 145 19.06 2.96 -6.91
C GLY A 145 17.93 3.92 -6.55
N GLY A 146 17.17 3.66 -5.48
CA GLY A 146 16.13 4.58 -5.01
C GLY A 146 16.69 5.80 -4.29
N ASP A 147 16.16 6.99 -4.60
CA ASP A 147 16.44 8.20 -3.82
C ASP A 147 15.46 8.32 -2.64
N ILE A 148 15.86 7.80 -1.49
CA ILE A 148 15.04 7.72 -0.27
C ILE A 148 15.09 8.98 0.61
N ALA A 149 15.80 10.03 0.18
CA ALA A 149 15.87 11.29 0.92
C ALA A 149 14.53 12.03 0.82
N LEU A 150 13.96 12.38 1.97
CA LEU A 150 12.72 13.14 2.07
C LEU A 150 12.97 14.64 1.81
N PRO A 151 11.99 15.38 1.25
CA PRO A 151 12.03 16.83 1.18
C PRO A 151 11.71 17.44 2.55
N THR A 152 12.69 17.40 3.43
CA THR A 152 12.65 17.97 4.78
C THR A 152 12.56 19.50 4.74
N MET A 153 11.73 20.06 5.63
CA MET A 153 11.65 21.49 5.86
C MET A 153 12.72 21.91 6.87
N ALA A 154 13.80 22.53 6.40
CA ALA A 154 14.85 23.04 7.29
C ALA A 154 14.48 24.38 7.93
N THR A 155 13.55 25.13 7.32
CA THR A 155 13.04 26.39 7.86
C THR A 155 11.55 26.50 7.57
N PHE A 156 10.80 26.90 8.58
CA PHE A 156 9.39 27.30 8.49
C PHE A 156 9.17 28.45 9.46
N ASP A 157 8.92 29.65 8.94
CA ASP A 157 8.67 30.86 9.73
C ASP A 157 7.53 31.68 9.14
N ILE A 158 6.76 32.33 10.02
CA ILE A 158 5.67 33.23 9.63
C ILE A 158 5.86 34.56 10.35
N ASN A 159 6.06 35.64 9.59
CA ASN A 159 6.30 36.95 10.18
C ASN A 159 5.68 38.11 9.36
N PRO A 160 4.90 39.01 10.01
CA PRO A 160 4.41 38.93 11.39
C PRO A 160 3.33 37.86 11.58
N THR A 161 3.25 37.25 12.76
CA THR A 161 2.21 36.27 13.11
C THR A 161 0.80 36.87 13.22
N VAL A 162 0.73 38.20 13.41
CA VAL A 162 -0.51 38.98 13.39
C VAL A 162 -0.34 40.12 12.38
N PHE A 163 -1.29 40.24 11.47
CA PHE A 163 -1.31 41.26 10.43
C PHE A 163 -2.73 41.85 10.30
N THR A 164 -2.83 43.09 9.85
CA THR A 164 -4.06 43.87 9.72
C THR A 164 -4.25 44.26 8.26
N PRO A 165 -4.95 43.45 7.45
CA PRO A 165 -5.13 43.74 6.02
C PRO A 165 -6.19 44.84 5.78
N ASN A 166 -5.91 46.05 6.26
CA ASN A 166 -6.80 47.23 6.16
C ASN A 166 -6.30 48.30 5.18
N GLN A 167 -5.19 48.04 4.48
CA GLN A 167 -4.56 48.89 3.47
C GLN A 167 -4.04 50.23 4.00
N ASP A 168 -3.61 50.28 5.27
CA ASP A 168 -3.07 51.50 5.89
C ASP A 168 -1.54 51.61 5.80
N GLY A 169 -0.87 50.62 5.20
CA GLY A 169 0.58 50.54 5.05
C GLY A 169 1.30 49.90 6.23
N ILE A 170 0.60 49.53 7.32
CA ILE A 170 1.17 48.99 8.55
C ILE A 170 0.67 47.56 8.73
N ARG A 171 1.60 46.59 8.64
CA ARG A 171 1.31 45.16 8.84
C ARG A 171 0.14 44.65 7.98
N ASP A 172 0.01 45.13 6.74
CA ASP A 172 -1.03 44.66 5.82
C ASP A 172 -0.86 43.22 5.32
N ARG A 173 0.30 42.62 5.56
CA ARG A 173 0.68 41.31 5.05
C ARG A 173 1.52 40.55 6.05
N THR A 174 1.50 39.23 5.94
CA THR A 174 2.45 38.32 6.55
C THR A 174 3.22 37.57 5.48
N ASN A 175 4.47 37.24 5.78
CA ASN A 175 5.32 36.43 4.93
C ASN A 175 5.47 35.04 5.55
N ILE A 176 5.38 34.02 4.72
CA ILE A 176 5.67 32.64 5.09
C ILE A 176 6.99 32.29 4.41
N ASN A 177 8.01 31.98 5.21
CA ASN A 177 9.32 31.57 4.71
C ASN A 177 9.49 30.06 4.91
N ILE A 178 9.77 29.35 3.82
CA ILE A 178 9.92 27.89 3.79
C ILE A 178 11.18 27.57 3.02
N TYR A 179 12.03 26.72 3.60
CA TYR A 179 13.17 26.14 2.91
C TYR A 179 13.08 24.63 2.92
N LEU A 180 13.09 24.03 1.73
CA LEU A 180 13.11 22.58 1.53
C LEU A 180 14.53 22.14 1.17
N GLU A 181 15.02 21.08 1.81
CA GLU A 181 16.35 20.52 1.51
C GLU A 181 16.38 19.81 0.15
N LYS A 182 15.21 19.45 -0.38
CA LYS A 182 15.03 18.82 -1.69
C LYS A 182 13.79 19.42 -2.38
N PRO A 183 13.81 19.61 -3.72
CA PRO A 183 12.65 20.10 -4.45
C PRO A 183 11.42 19.19 -4.23
N ALA A 184 10.26 19.80 -3.99
CA ALA A 184 8.98 19.10 -3.85
C ALA A 184 7.81 20.03 -4.15
N ASP A 185 6.66 19.45 -4.50
CA ASP A 185 5.41 20.18 -4.62
C ASP A 185 4.89 20.56 -3.23
N LEU A 186 4.67 21.85 -3.01
CA LEU A 186 4.22 22.38 -1.73
C LEU A 186 2.75 22.82 -1.80
N ASN A 187 1.93 22.27 -0.90
CA ASN A 187 0.55 22.73 -0.71
C ASN A 187 0.45 23.44 0.63
N VAL A 188 0.36 24.77 0.60
CA VAL A 188 0.20 25.59 1.81
C VAL A 188 -1.26 26.01 1.94
N TYR A 189 -1.82 25.89 3.14
CA TYR A 189 -3.16 26.38 3.46
C TYR A 189 -3.22 26.89 4.89
N LEU A 190 -4.18 27.78 5.16
CA LEU A 190 -4.58 28.14 6.51
C LEU A 190 -5.74 27.24 6.93
N GLU A 191 -5.75 26.80 8.18
CA GLU A 191 -6.88 26.08 8.77
C GLU A 191 -7.67 27.03 9.68
N GLY A 192 -8.94 27.24 9.34
CA GLY A 192 -9.87 28.03 10.13
C GLY A 192 -10.33 27.29 11.40
N SER A 193 -10.97 28.03 12.32
CA SER A 193 -11.52 27.46 13.57
C SER A 193 -12.60 26.39 13.34
N ASP A 194 -13.17 26.34 12.15
CA ASP A 194 -14.16 25.38 11.68
C ASP A 194 -13.55 24.24 10.85
N THR A 195 -12.22 24.07 10.88
CA THR A 195 -11.44 23.14 10.05
C THR A 195 -11.50 23.43 8.55
N GLN A 196 -12.03 24.59 8.15
CA GLN A 196 -12.03 24.99 6.74
C GLN A 196 -10.60 25.31 6.30
N ARG A 197 -10.21 24.77 5.15
CA ARG A 197 -8.89 25.01 4.54
C ARG A 197 -8.96 26.15 3.53
N TYR A 198 -8.08 27.13 3.70
CA TYR A 198 -7.88 28.26 2.79
C TYR A 198 -6.53 28.11 2.12
N TYR A 199 -6.53 27.61 0.88
CA TYR A 199 -5.30 27.38 0.13
C TYR A 199 -4.60 28.70 -0.22
N LEU A 200 -3.30 28.72 0.02
CA LEU A 200 -2.43 29.84 -0.31
C LEU A 200 -1.76 29.55 -1.65
N ILE A 201 -1.77 30.55 -2.52
CA ILE A 201 -1.10 30.46 -3.82
C ILE A 201 0.34 30.94 -3.62
N GLU A 202 1.30 30.16 -4.07
CA GLU A 202 2.69 30.60 -4.14
C GLU A 202 2.79 31.82 -5.06
N ARG A 203 3.39 32.88 -4.54
CA ARG A 203 3.79 34.03 -5.33
C ARG A 203 5.29 34.11 -5.27
N GLU A 204 5.96 33.67 -6.35
CA GLU A 204 7.40 33.89 -6.49
C GLU A 204 7.69 35.38 -6.27
N GLY A 205 8.52 35.66 -5.27
CA GLY A 205 9.04 37.01 -5.05
C GLY A 205 9.93 37.37 -6.23
N GLY A 206 9.63 38.48 -6.90
CA GLY A 206 10.48 39.06 -7.94
C GLY A 206 11.77 39.66 -7.40
#